data_AF-A0A7S3VZ03-F1
#
_entry.id   AF-A0A7S3VZ03-F1
#
_cell.length_a   1.000
_cell.length_b   1.000
_cell.length_c   1.000
_cell.angle_alpha   90.00
_cell.angle_beta   90.00
_cell.angle_gamma   90.00
#
_symmetry.space_group_name_H-M   'P 1'
#
loop_
_entity.id
_entity.type
_entity.pdbx_description
1 polymer ?
#
loop_
_entity_poly.entity_id
_entity_poly.type
_entity_poly.pdbx_seq_one_letter_code
_entity_poly.pdbx_strand_id
1 'polypeptide(L)'
;LGYWRDDPDEPPSFVVERRPLPTIPAPGVSHFGPGVSYTVVAENLLAACRKRLSEEAKSGTLHSREAARLAECVAAAAEGAGLSLDAEGESSQAAKTRKRAGLAGGKPGAKWVETSSKIGVVFPYDRENEIGYRRLHLMGKELRKLLARIVSSPDAERAQHQSELDELINWSNISNDESDFGASLQLGSDLLNHDLCFASAAAQQLTTAYSLLGRQPFAEIATQHAERRRQAATCRSS
;
A
#
# COMPACT_ATOMS: atom_id res chain seq x y z
N LEU A 1 -9.08 9.09 3.65
CA LEU A 1 -8.61 8.28 4.80
C LEU A 1 -9.11 6.86 4.62
N GLY A 2 -8.39 5.87 5.13
CA GLY A 2 -8.84 4.48 5.14
C GLY A 2 -8.09 3.67 6.20
N TYR A 3 -8.74 2.62 6.71
CA TYR A 3 -8.06 1.65 7.56
C TYR A 3 -7.07 0.82 6.74
N TRP A 4 -5.89 0.59 7.29
CA TRP A 4 -4.91 -0.32 6.73
C TRP A 4 -4.96 -1.66 7.46
N ARG A 5 -5.03 -2.76 6.70
CA ARG A 5 -5.02 -4.13 7.21
C ARG A 5 -3.98 -4.93 6.43
N ASP A 6 -3.10 -5.63 7.14
CA ASP A 6 -2.17 -6.57 6.52
C ASP A 6 -2.81 -7.94 6.28
N ASP A 7 -3.80 -8.29 7.11
CA ASP A 7 -4.52 -9.55 7.08
C ASP A 7 -6.03 -9.28 7.19
N PRO A 8 -6.88 -9.91 6.36
CA PRO A 8 -8.33 -9.67 6.40
C PRO A 8 -8.97 -10.08 7.73
N ASP A 9 -8.40 -11.07 8.41
CA ASP A 9 -8.93 -11.63 9.65
C ASP A 9 -8.41 -10.89 10.90
N GLU A 10 -7.48 -9.96 10.72
CA GLU A 10 -6.95 -9.10 11.78
C GLU A 10 -7.65 -7.72 11.81
N PRO A 11 -7.73 -7.08 12.98
CA PRO A 11 -8.16 -5.69 13.06
C PRO A 11 -7.20 -4.77 12.28
N PRO A 12 -7.67 -3.60 11.81
CA PRO A 12 -6.80 -2.59 11.23
C PRO A 12 -5.59 -2.25 12.10
N SER A 13 -4.43 -2.10 11.48
CA SER A 13 -3.23 -1.65 12.18
C SER A 13 -3.31 -0.17 12.54
N PHE A 14 -3.84 0.65 11.62
CA PHE A 14 -3.97 2.10 11.77
C PHE A 14 -4.79 2.70 10.61
N VAL A 15 -5.02 4.01 10.66
CA VAL A 15 -5.61 4.82 9.60
C VAL A 15 -4.51 5.45 8.76
N VAL A 16 -4.63 5.31 7.44
CA VAL A 16 -3.76 5.96 6.46
C VAL A 16 -4.49 7.04 5.67
N GLU A 17 -3.72 8.02 5.23
CA GLU A 17 -4.09 8.96 4.19
C GLU A 17 -3.32 8.66 2.92
N ARG A 18 -4.02 8.65 1.78
CA ARG A 18 -3.40 8.59 0.47
C ARG A 18 -3.01 9.99 0.03
N ARG A 19 -1.75 10.19 -0.34
CA ARG A 19 -1.20 11.45 -0.85
C ARG A 19 -0.52 11.25 -2.21
N PRO A 20 -0.52 12.25 -3.10
CA PRO A 20 0.32 12.23 -4.29
C PRO A 20 1.81 12.12 -3.90
N LEU A 21 2.59 11.32 -4.63
CA LEU A 21 4.04 11.29 -4.53
C LEU A 21 4.59 12.57 -5.20
N PRO A 22 5.47 13.33 -4.53
CA PRO A 22 5.99 14.60 -5.04
C PRO A 22 6.74 14.51 -6.38
N THR A 23 7.18 13.30 -6.76
CA THR A 23 8.11 13.07 -7.88
C THR A 23 7.45 12.83 -9.24
N ILE A 24 6.12 12.82 -9.34
CA ILE A 24 5.40 12.70 -10.62
C ILE A 24 4.62 13.99 -10.86
N PRO A 25 5.06 14.89 -11.75
CA PRO A 25 4.26 16.04 -12.14
C PRO A 25 3.17 15.59 -13.10
N ALA A 26 1.90 15.94 -12.85
CA ALA A 26 1.06 16.65 -13.83
C ALA A 26 -0.43 16.71 -13.43
N PRO A 27 -1.16 17.74 -13.87
CA PRO A 27 -2.62 17.86 -13.72
C PRO A 27 -3.33 16.75 -14.50
N GLY A 28 -4.46 16.23 -13.97
CA GLY A 28 -5.27 15.20 -14.64
C GLY A 28 -5.10 13.76 -14.12
N VAL A 29 -4.40 13.59 -12.99
CA VAL A 29 -4.25 12.31 -12.30
C VAL A 29 -5.62 11.75 -11.97
N SER A 30 -5.95 10.59 -12.53
CA SER A 30 -7.17 9.86 -12.17
C SER A 30 -7.16 9.57 -10.67
N HIS A 31 -8.34 9.31 -10.09
CA HIS A 31 -8.41 8.75 -8.74
C HIS A 31 -7.62 7.43 -8.58
N PHE A 32 -7.07 6.86 -9.67
CA PHE A 32 -6.28 5.63 -9.71
C PHE A 32 -4.82 5.83 -10.20
N GLY A 33 -4.38 7.07 -10.40
CA GLY A 33 -3.14 7.37 -11.12
C GLY A 33 -1.82 7.04 -10.39
N PRO A 34 -0.70 7.03 -11.15
CA PRO A 34 0.64 6.75 -10.65
C PRO A 34 1.09 7.61 -9.49
N GLY A 35 1.99 7.06 -8.67
CA GLY A 35 2.73 7.85 -7.71
C GLY A 35 1.82 8.35 -6.59
N VAL A 36 1.29 7.42 -5.80
CA VAL A 36 0.72 7.75 -4.50
C VAL A 36 1.49 7.08 -3.39
N SER A 37 1.61 7.79 -2.27
CA SER A 37 2.13 7.26 -1.02
C SER A 37 1.01 7.22 0.00
N TYR A 38 1.01 6.20 0.85
CA TYR A 38 0.18 6.17 2.03
C TYR A 38 1.00 6.61 3.24
N THR A 39 0.41 7.47 4.06
CA THR A 39 1.04 7.97 5.29
C THR A 39 0.15 7.61 6.47
N VAL A 40 0.74 7.07 7.53
CA VAL A 40 0.01 6.80 8.76
C VAL A 40 -0.42 8.11 9.40
N VAL A 41 -1.71 8.21 9.73
CA VAL A 41 -2.30 9.41 10.34
C VAL A 41 -2.46 9.22 11.83
N ALA A 42 -3.09 8.12 12.23
CA ALA A 42 -3.41 7.77 13.61
C ALA A 42 -3.82 6.29 13.71
N GLU A 43 -3.94 5.74 14.90
CA GLU A 43 -4.33 4.34 15.10
C GLU A 43 -5.85 4.11 14.89
N ASN A 44 -6.68 5.14 15.02
CA ASN A 44 -8.14 5.05 14.81
C ASN A 44 -8.71 6.30 14.12
N LEU A 45 -9.96 6.17 13.64
CA LEU A 45 -10.63 7.25 12.92
C LEU A 45 -10.94 8.48 13.77
N LEU A 46 -11.21 8.34 15.08
CA LEU A 46 -11.50 9.48 15.95
C LEU A 46 -10.25 10.36 16.13
N ALA A 47 -9.10 9.74 16.35
CA ALA A 47 -7.80 10.43 16.38
C ALA A 47 -7.50 11.14 15.05
N ALA A 48 -7.73 10.47 13.91
CA ALA A 48 -7.56 11.05 12.59
C ALA A 48 -8.51 12.23 12.32
N CYS A 49 -9.78 12.10 12.71
CA CYS A 49 -10.79 13.17 12.62
C CYS A 49 -10.40 14.37 13.48
N ARG A 50 -9.98 14.16 14.73
CA ARG A 50 -9.55 15.24 15.63
C ARG A 50 -8.35 16.00 15.06
N LYS A 51 -7.37 15.27 14.49
CA LYS A 51 -6.23 15.89 13.78
C LYS A 51 -6.70 16.74 12.60
N ARG A 52 -7.63 16.22 11.79
CA ARG A 52 -8.17 16.95 10.62
C ARG A 52 -8.91 18.22 11.02
N LEU A 53 -9.73 18.19 12.08
CA LEU A 53 -10.39 19.38 12.62
C LEU A 53 -9.37 20.45 13.05
N SER A 54 -8.27 20.04 13.68
CA SER A 54 -7.18 20.96 14.05
C SER A 54 -6.48 21.55 12.83
N GLU A 55 -6.24 20.76 11.79
CA GLU A 55 -5.64 21.23 10.53
C GLU A 55 -6.56 22.21 9.79
N GLU A 56 -7.86 21.93 9.71
CA GLU A 56 -8.86 22.78 9.04
C GLU A 56 -9.09 24.11 9.78
N ALA A 57 -9.01 24.11 11.12
CA ALA A 57 -9.02 25.33 11.91
C ALA A 57 -7.78 26.20 11.65
N LYS A 58 -6.60 25.57 11.54
CA LYS A 58 -5.34 26.26 11.25
C LYS A 58 -5.29 26.81 9.82
N SER A 59 -5.86 26.10 8.85
CA SER A 59 -5.95 26.56 7.46
C SER A 59 -7.04 27.62 7.24
N GLY A 60 -7.92 27.84 8.22
CA GLY A 60 -9.07 28.73 8.12
C GLY A 60 -10.21 28.18 7.26
N THR A 61 -10.16 26.90 6.90
CA THR A 61 -11.22 26.22 6.13
C THR A 61 -12.45 25.96 7.00
N LEU A 62 -12.23 25.74 8.31
CA LEU A 62 -13.29 25.60 9.31
C LEU A 62 -13.10 26.68 10.39
N HIS A 63 -14.20 27.30 10.83
CA HIS A 63 -14.12 28.31 11.87
C HIS A 63 -13.60 27.71 13.18
N SER A 64 -12.59 28.32 13.80
CA SER A 64 -11.88 27.74 14.95
C SER A 64 -12.78 27.35 16.12
N ARG A 65 -13.85 28.13 16.37
CA ARG A 65 -14.84 27.82 17.42
C ARG A 65 -15.66 26.56 17.12
N GLU A 66 -16.01 26.34 15.85
CA GLU A 66 -16.76 25.16 15.42
C GLU A 66 -15.87 23.92 15.44
N ALA A 67 -14.63 24.05 14.97
CA ALA A 67 -13.62 23.01 15.05
C ALA A 67 -13.36 22.56 16.50
N ALA A 68 -13.25 23.52 17.44
CA ALA A 68 -13.09 23.22 18.87
C ALA A 68 -14.29 22.46 19.43
N ARG A 69 -15.52 22.91 19.15
CA ARG A 69 -16.75 22.22 19.59
C ARG A 69 -16.82 20.78 19.04
N LEU A 70 -16.53 20.58 17.76
CA LEU A 70 -16.51 19.24 17.16
C LEU A 70 -15.40 18.37 17.74
N ALA A 71 -14.23 18.95 18.03
CA ALA A 71 -13.12 18.23 18.66
C ALA A 71 -13.48 17.74 20.08
N GLU A 72 -14.24 18.52 20.85
CA GLU A 72 -14.79 18.10 22.15
C GLU A 72 -15.77 16.92 22.00
N CYS A 73 -16.69 16.98 21.02
CA CYS A 73 -17.59 15.84 20.74
C CYS A 73 -16.81 14.57 20.36
N VAL A 74 -15.76 14.70 19.54
CA VAL A 74 -14.89 13.57 19.17
C VAL A 74 -14.14 13.05 20.41
N ALA A 75 -13.72 13.94 21.31
CA ALA A 75 -13.04 13.54 22.54
C ALA A 75 -13.94 12.72 23.47
N ALA A 76 -15.17 13.19 23.70
CA ALA A 76 -16.16 12.46 24.49
C ALA A 76 -16.51 11.10 23.87
N ALA A 77 -16.64 11.02 22.54
CA ALA A 77 -16.90 9.76 21.84
C ALA A 77 -15.72 8.76 21.98
N ALA A 78 -14.48 9.25 21.93
CA ALA A 78 -13.31 8.40 22.08
C ALA A 78 -13.13 7.91 23.53
N GLU A 79 -13.40 8.77 24.52
CA GLU A 79 -13.42 8.37 25.92
C GLU A 79 -14.46 7.27 26.18
N GLY A 80 -15.70 7.46 25.68
CA GLY A 80 -16.76 6.46 25.78
C GLY A 80 -16.44 5.13 25.08
N ALA A 81 -15.54 5.15 24.09
CA ALA A 81 -15.08 3.96 23.37
C ALA A 81 -13.73 3.41 23.86
N GLY A 82 -13.09 4.05 24.84
CA GLY A 82 -11.75 3.66 25.33
C GLY A 82 -10.64 3.81 24.27
N LEU A 83 -10.78 4.76 23.34
CA LEU A 83 -9.84 4.96 22.23
C LEU A 83 -8.90 6.13 22.51
N SER A 84 -7.59 5.92 22.32
CA SER A 84 -6.62 7.04 22.31
C SER A 84 -6.91 7.97 21.14
N LEU A 85 -6.71 9.27 21.35
CA LEU A 85 -6.82 10.27 20.30
C LEU A 85 -5.46 10.74 19.76
N ASP A 86 -4.39 10.02 20.09
CA ASP A 86 -3.05 10.32 19.64
C ASP A 86 -2.92 10.10 18.13
N ALA A 87 -2.46 11.13 17.44
CA ALA A 87 -2.30 11.15 15.99
C ALA A 87 -0.82 11.28 15.61
N GLU A 88 0.01 10.47 16.26
CA GLU A 88 1.48 10.43 16.11
C GLU A 88 1.93 9.97 14.72
N GLY A 89 1.00 9.52 13.87
CA GLY A 89 1.29 9.02 12.53
C GLY A 89 2.29 7.87 12.55
N GLU A 90 3.39 8.01 11.80
CA GLU A 90 4.48 7.04 11.73
C GLU A 90 5.20 6.80 13.08
N SER A 91 5.06 7.74 14.03
CA SER A 91 5.65 7.61 15.37
C SER A 91 4.80 6.77 16.32
N SER A 92 3.58 6.40 15.94
CA SER A 92 2.70 5.56 16.75
C SER A 92 3.30 4.18 17.05
N GLN A 93 2.88 3.57 18.16
CA GLN A 93 3.34 2.23 18.53
C GLN A 93 2.93 1.22 17.46
N ALA A 94 1.70 1.27 16.97
CA ALA A 94 1.23 0.36 15.92
C ALA A 94 2.09 0.44 14.64
N ALA A 95 2.42 1.65 14.17
CA ALA A 95 3.26 1.82 12.99
C ALA A 95 4.69 1.30 13.20
N LYS A 96 5.29 1.61 14.36
CA LYS A 96 6.64 1.13 14.73
C LYS A 96 6.70 -0.39 14.85
N THR A 97 5.76 -1.00 15.56
CA THR A 97 5.68 -2.46 15.75
C THR A 97 5.47 -3.17 14.42
N ARG A 98 4.60 -2.63 13.55
CA ARG A 98 4.39 -3.17 12.20
C ARG A 98 5.66 -3.13 11.36
N LYS A 99 6.34 -1.98 11.28
CA LYS A 99 7.58 -1.81 10.50
C LYS A 99 8.73 -2.69 11.02
N ARG A 100 8.69 -3.07 12.31
CA ARG A 100 9.64 -3.97 12.96
C ARG A 100 9.23 -5.44 12.90
N ALA A 101 8.22 -5.84 12.11
CA ALA A 101 7.83 -7.25 11.97
C ALA A 101 9.06 -8.15 11.72
N GLY A 102 9.22 -9.19 12.55
CA GLY A 102 10.36 -10.12 12.52
C GLY A 102 11.60 -9.68 13.33
N LEU A 103 11.55 -8.49 13.94
CA LEU A 103 12.59 -7.93 14.79
C LEU A 103 12.07 -7.77 16.22
N ALA A 104 13.00 -7.52 17.16
CA ALA A 104 12.63 -7.23 18.55
C ALA A 104 11.61 -6.08 18.61
N GLY A 105 10.53 -6.23 19.38
CA GLY A 105 9.45 -5.22 19.49
C GLY A 105 8.49 -5.13 18.31
N GLY A 106 8.58 -6.05 17.33
CA GLY A 106 7.63 -6.19 16.24
C GLY A 106 6.77 -7.47 16.33
N LYS A 107 5.96 -7.72 15.30
CA LYS A 107 5.18 -8.97 15.17
C LYS A 107 6.13 -10.15 14.95
N PRO A 108 6.11 -11.20 15.81
CA PRO A 108 6.95 -12.38 15.63
C PRO A 108 6.49 -13.20 14.41
N GLY A 109 7.41 -13.97 13.82
CA GLY A 109 7.10 -14.85 12.68
C GLY A 109 6.63 -14.13 11.42
N ALA A 110 6.91 -12.83 11.29
CA ALA A 110 6.51 -12.01 10.16
C ALA A 110 7.67 -11.16 9.66
N LYS A 111 7.55 -10.55 8.49
CA LYS A 111 8.51 -9.61 7.94
C LYS A 111 7.79 -8.46 7.25
N TRP A 112 8.34 -7.26 7.42
CA TRP A 112 7.88 -6.07 6.70
C TRP A 112 8.86 -5.72 5.58
N VAL A 113 8.32 -5.37 4.42
CA VAL A 113 9.12 -4.89 3.29
C VAL A 113 8.48 -3.65 2.68
N GLU A 114 9.30 -2.62 2.44
CA GLU A 114 8.86 -1.39 1.79
C GLU A 114 8.43 -1.62 0.33
N THR A 115 7.33 -0.99 -0.05
CA THR A 115 6.86 -0.89 -1.44
C THR A 115 6.94 0.58 -1.89
N SER A 116 6.80 0.83 -3.18
CA SER A 116 6.68 2.14 -3.81
C SER A 116 5.58 3.01 -3.19
N SER A 117 4.56 2.40 -2.59
CA SER A 117 3.47 3.08 -1.86
C SER A 117 3.88 3.59 -0.47
N LYS A 118 5.12 3.31 -0.04
CA LYS A 118 5.75 3.69 1.24
C LYS A 118 5.24 3.01 2.50
N ILE A 119 4.02 2.52 2.49
CA ILE A 119 3.47 1.79 3.63
C ILE A 119 4.03 0.37 3.74
N GLY A 120 4.43 -0.24 2.63
CA GLY A 120 4.99 -1.60 2.61
C GLY A 120 3.97 -2.69 2.93
N VAL A 121 4.42 -3.94 2.87
CA VAL A 121 3.61 -5.15 3.06
C VAL A 121 4.16 -5.99 4.22
N VAL A 122 3.27 -6.75 4.88
CA VAL A 122 3.63 -7.69 5.96
C VAL A 122 3.13 -9.09 5.62
N PHE A 123 3.98 -10.07 5.81
CA PHE A 123 3.70 -11.48 5.53
C PHE A 123 4.44 -12.39 6.53
N PRO A 124 4.01 -13.64 6.71
CA PRO A 124 4.73 -14.63 7.52
C PRO A 124 6.15 -14.84 7.01
N TYR A 125 7.10 -14.96 7.93
CA TYR A 125 8.50 -15.19 7.61
C TYR A 125 9.16 -16.02 8.70
N ASP A 126 9.69 -17.16 8.30
CA ASP A 126 10.55 -18.00 9.12
C ASP A 126 11.97 -17.47 9.02
N ARG A 127 12.47 -16.95 10.14
CA ARG A 127 13.82 -16.38 10.20
C ARG A 127 14.90 -17.44 10.37
N GLU A 128 14.58 -18.60 10.93
CA GLU A 128 15.55 -19.68 11.17
C GLU A 128 15.87 -20.39 9.85
N ASN A 129 14.84 -20.63 9.04
CA ASN A 129 14.98 -21.29 7.74
C ASN A 129 15.07 -20.32 6.55
N GLU A 130 14.93 -19.01 6.81
CA GLU A 130 14.89 -17.95 5.79
C GLU A 130 13.78 -18.12 4.74
N ILE A 131 12.62 -18.68 5.15
CA ILE A 131 11.48 -18.98 4.27
C ILE A 131 10.40 -17.91 4.40
N GLY A 132 9.80 -17.53 3.28
CA GLY A 132 8.64 -16.62 3.21
C GLY A 132 8.93 -15.37 2.38
N TYR A 133 10.20 -15.08 2.10
CA TYR A 133 10.58 -13.98 1.23
C TYR A 133 12.01 -14.09 0.72
N ARG A 134 12.11 -14.07 -0.61
CA ARG A 134 13.32 -13.81 -1.36
C ARG A 134 13.23 -12.48 -2.08
N ARG A 135 14.29 -11.69 -1.99
CA ARG A 135 14.37 -10.43 -2.73
C ARG A 135 14.62 -10.74 -4.20
N LEU A 136 13.77 -10.21 -5.09
CA LEU A 136 14.00 -10.28 -6.53
C LEU A 136 15.18 -9.41 -6.97
N HIS A 137 15.78 -9.76 -8.12
CA HIS A 137 16.97 -9.10 -8.65
C HIS A 137 16.75 -7.63 -9.05
N LEU A 138 15.51 -7.23 -9.37
CA LEU A 138 15.12 -5.85 -9.65
C LEU A 138 13.99 -5.40 -8.73
N MET A 139 14.28 -4.54 -7.75
CA MET A 139 13.29 -3.97 -6.82
C MET A 139 13.55 -2.49 -6.54
N GLY A 140 12.55 -1.81 -5.97
CA GLY A 140 12.71 -0.44 -5.49
C GLY A 140 12.97 0.56 -6.63
N LYS A 141 14.10 1.26 -6.60
CA LYS A 141 14.41 2.33 -7.58
C LYS A 141 14.58 1.77 -9.00
N GLU A 142 15.24 0.62 -9.13
CA GLU A 142 15.53 0.05 -10.45
C GLU A 142 14.26 -0.52 -11.10
N LEU A 143 13.39 -1.18 -10.32
CA LEU A 143 12.05 -1.56 -10.79
C LEU A 143 11.27 -0.34 -11.28
N ARG A 144 11.23 0.76 -10.51
CA ARG A 144 10.53 1.99 -10.95
C ARG A 144 11.08 2.54 -12.26
N LYS A 145 12.39 2.48 -12.50
CA LYS A 145 12.98 2.90 -13.78
C LYS A 145 12.54 1.98 -14.92
N LEU A 146 12.52 0.66 -14.70
CA LEU A 146 12.03 -0.30 -15.68
C LEU A 146 10.56 -0.02 -16.04
N LEU A 147 9.69 0.11 -15.03
CA LEU A 147 8.27 0.40 -15.25
C LEU A 147 8.04 1.74 -15.97
N ALA A 148 8.82 2.77 -15.61
CA ALA A 148 8.77 4.06 -16.31
C ALA A 148 9.17 3.92 -17.80
N ARG A 149 10.23 3.16 -18.11
CA ARG A 149 10.64 2.87 -19.50
C ARG A 149 9.52 2.16 -20.27
N ILE A 150 8.87 1.15 -19.69
CA ILE A 150 7.73 0.46 -20.34
C ILE A 150 6.61 1.44 -20.71
N VAL A 151 6.27 2.35 -19.79
CA VAL A 151 5.20 3.34 -20.01
C VAL A 151 5.59 4.38 -21.06
N SER A 152 6.83 4.86 -21.07
CA SER A 152 7.26 5.96 -21.94
C SER A 152 7.80 5.53 -23.31
N SER A 153 8.27 4.29 -23.46
CA SER A 153 8.94 3.85 -24.69
C SER A 153 7.96 3.62 -25.84
N PRO A 154 8.40 3.83 -27.10
CA PRO A 154 7.65 3.46 -28.30
C PRO A 154 7.52 1.94 -28.41
N ASP A 155 6.54 1.46 -29.19
CA ASP A 155 6.19 0.03 -29.27
C ASP A 155 7.39 -0.88 -29.62
N ALA A 156 8.31 -0.42 -30.47
CA ALA A 156 9.49 -1.18 -30.88
C ALA A 156 10.47 -1.47 -29.71
N GLU A 157 10.61 -0.54 -28.76
CA GLU A 157 11.49 -0.70 -27.58
C GLU A 157 10.73 -1.24 -26.37
N ARG A 158 9.40 -0.99 -26.30
CA ARG A 158 8.54 -1.43 -25.20
C ARG A 158 8.58 -2.95 -25.04
N ALA A 159 8.63 -3.70 -26.14
CA ALA A 159 8.68 -5.17 -26.10
C ALA A 159 9.90 -5.69 -25.31
N GLN A 160 11.07 -5.07 -25.46
CA GLN A 160 12.28 -5.47 -24.73
C GLN A 160 12.14 -5.20 -23.23
N HIS A 161 11.63 -4.03 -22.85
CA HIS A 161 11.39 -3.70 -21.44
C HIS A 161 10.28 -4.56 -20.82
N GLN A 162 9.26 -4.93 -21.60
CA GLN A 162 8.22 -5.84 -21.14
C GLN A 162 8.80 -7.24 -20.88
N SER A 163 9.69 -7.73 -21.74
CA SER A 163 10.39 -9.00 -21.52
C SER A 163 11.18 -9.01 -20.20
N GLU A 164 11.86 -7.91 -19.86
CA GLU A 164 12.58 -7.76 -18.58
C GLU A 164 11.63 -7.84 -17.37
N LEU A 165 10.41 -7.28 -17.49
CA LEU A 165 9.39 -7.41 -16.45
C LEU A 165 8.80 -8.83 -16.39
N ASP A 166 8.57 -9.48 -17.52
CA ASP A 166 8.03 -10.83 -17.59
C ASP A 166 9.00 -11.84 -16.96
N GLU A 167 10.31 -11.67 -17.16
CA GLU A 167 11.34 -12.44 -16.46
C GLU A 167 11.28 -12.22 -14.94
N LEU A 168 11.09 -10.98 -14.49
CA LEU A 168 10.94 -10.67 -13.06
C LEU A 168 9.69 -11.33 -12.45
N ILE A 169 8.58 -11.35 -13.19
CA ILE A 169 7.35 -12.07 -12.82
C ILE A 169 7.61 -13.58 -12.73
N ASN A 170 8.37 -14.14 -13.67
CA ASN A 170 8.73 -15.56 -13.64
C ASN A 170 9.55 -15.91 -12.38
N TRP A 171 10.56 -15.11 -12.04
CA TRP A 171 11.32 -15.28 -10.80
C TRP A 171 10.46 -15.18 -9.54
N SER A 172 9.45 -14.30 -9.57
CA SER A 172 8.49 -14.18 -8.49
C SER A 172 7.59 -15.41 -8.35
N ASN A 173 7.22 -16.06 -9.46
CA ASN A 173 6.45 -17.29 -9.44
C ASN A 173 7.29 -18.48 -8.93
N ILE A 174 8.56 -18.57 -9.34
CA ILE A 174 9.50 -19.56 -8.79
C ILE A 174 9.64 -19.39 -7.27
N SER A 175 9.72 -18.14 -6.80
CA SER A 175 9.75 -17.85 -5.36
C SER A 175 8.49 -18.38 -4.66
N ASN A 176 7.32 -18.29 -5.30
CA ASN A 176 6.08 -18.86 -4.73
C ASN A 176 6.16 -20.38 -4.60
N ASP A 177 6.70 -21.10 -5.58
CA ASP A 177 6.87 -22.56 -5.50
C ASP A 177 7.79 -22.98 -4.34
N GLU A 178 8.71 -22.09 -3.95
CA GLU A 178 9.62 -22.26 -2.82
C GLU A 178 9.09 -21.64 -1.51
N SER A 179 7.78 -21.37 -1.43
CA SER A 179 7.09 -20.77 -0.27
C SER A 179 7.55 -19.34 0.10
N ASP A 180 8.26 -18.65 -0.78
CA ASP A 180 8.71 -17.25 -0.64
C ASP A 180 7.65 -16.24 -1.15
N PHE A 181 6.40 -16.37 -0.67
CA PHE A 181 5.23 -15.62 -1.17
C PHE A 181 5.34 -14.10 -1.05
N GLY A 182 6.17 -13.60 -0.13
CA GLY A 182 6.40 -12.16 0.04
C GLY A 182 6.94 -11.48 -1.22
N ALA A 183 7.63 -12.21 -2.10
CA ALA A 183 8.20 -11.68 -3.34
C ALA A 183 7.10 -11.20 -4.31
N SER A 184 6.10 -12.06 -4.58
CA SER A 184 4.97 -11.75 -5.45
C SER A 184 4.04 -10.71 -4.84
N LEU A 185 3.86 -10.73 -3.51
CA LEU A 185 3.10 -9.69 -2.81
C LEU A 185 3.74 -8.30 -2.97
N GLN A 186 5.08 -8.20 -2.83
CA GLN A 186 5.80 -6.94 -2.99
C GLN A 186 5.75 -6.46 -4.44
N LEU A 187 6.07 -7.35 -5.40
CA LEU A 187 6.07 -7.01 -6.83
C LEU A 187 4.68 -6.57 -7.29
N GLY A 188 3.63 -7.34 -6.97
CA GLY A 188 2.25 -7.02 -7.32
C GLY A 188 1.79 -5.68 -6.74
N SER A 189 2.21 -5.37 -5.51
CA SER A 189 1.93 -4.08 -4.86
C SER A 189 2.63 -2.91 -5.57
N ASP A 190 3.87 -3.11 -6.00
CA ASP A 190 4.63 -2.10 -6.76
C ASP A 190 4.05 -1.84 -8.14
N LEU A 191 3.66 -2.90 -8.85
CA LEU A 191 2.97 -2.80 -10.13
C LEU A 191 1.64 -2.04 -10.00
N LEU A 192 0.83 -2.39 -8.99
CA LEU A 192 -0.47 -1.75 -8.73
C LEU A 192 -0.34 -0.25 -8.49
N ASN A 193 0.70 0.15 -7.76
CA ASN A 193 0.95 1.54 -7.37
C ASN A 193 1.64 2.38 -8.46
N HIS A 194 2.10 1.74 -9.55
CA HIS A 194 2.81 2.41 -10.62
C HIS A 194 1.86 2.95 -11.71
N ASP A 195 1.30 2.12 -12.59
CA ASP A 195 0.45 2.58 -13.70
C ASP A 195 -0.73 1.64 -13.94
N LEU A 196 -1.80 2.14 -14.57
CA LEU A 196 -2.96 1.34 -14.93
C LEU A 196 -2.64 0.26 -15.96
N CYS A 197 -1.64 0.46 -16.83
CA CYS A 197 -1.25 -0.57 -17.81
C CYS A 197 -0.79 -1.87 -17.15
N PHE A 198 -0.27 -1.80 -15.91
CA PHE A 198 0.18 -2.97 -15.15
C PHE A 198 -0.94 -3.65 -14.36
N ALA A 199 -2.20 -3.20 -14.47
CA ALA A 199 -3.30 -3.73 -13.66
C ALA A 199 -3.45 -5.26 -13.76
N SER A 200 -3.24 -5.84 -14.94
CA SER A 200 -3.32 -7.30 -15.13
C SER A 200 -2.20 -8.04 -14.41
N ALA A 201 -0.95 -7.61 -14.60
CA ALA A 201 0.21 -8.22 -13.95
C ALA A 201 0.16 -8.06 -12.42
N ALA A 202 -0.25 -6.88 -11.95
CA ALA A 202 -0.49 -6.62 -10.53
C ALA A 202 -1.55 -7.57 -9.95
N ALA A 203 -2.68 -7.76 -10.64
CA ALA A 203 -3.74 -8.65 -10.22
C ALA A 203 -3.27 -10.10 -10.11
N GLN A 204 -2.54 -10.58 -11.12
CA GLN A 204 -2.00 -11.93 -11.13
C GLN A 204 -1.09 -12.16 -9.91
N GLN A 205 -0.12 -11.28 -9.70
CA GLN A 205 0.83 -11.41 -8.59
C GLN A 205 0.14 -11.30 -7.22
N LEU A 206 -0.75 -10.32 -7.03
CA LEU A 206 -1.47 -10.13 -5.77
C LEU A 206 -2.45 -11.27 -5.48
N THR A 207 -3.18 -11.76 -6.47
CA THR A 207 -4.15 -12.86 -6.28
C THR A 207 -3.43 -14.13 -5.89
N THR A 208 -2.33 -14.47 -6.57
CA THR A 208 -1.49 -15.63 -6.21
C THR A 208 -0.95 -15.49 -4.80
N ALA A 209 -0.32 -14.35 -4.49
CA ALA A 209 0.28 -14.11 -3.19
C ALA A 209 -0.76 -14.19 -2.05
N TYR A 210 -1.88 -13.49 -2.18
CA TYR A 210 -2.92 -13.50 -1.16
C TYR A 210 -3.55 -14.89 -1.00
N SER A 211 -3.76 -15.64 -2.07
CA SER A 211 -4.29 -17.01 -1.96
C SER A 211 -3.31 -17.93 -1.21
N LEU A 212 -2.02 -17.87 -1.54
CA LEU A 212 -0.98 -18.68 -0.87
C LEU A 212 -0.78 -18.28 0.60
N LEU A 213 -1.03 -17.02 0.93
CA LEU A 213 -1.02 -16.50 2.30
C LEU A 213 -2.32 -16.80 3.07
N GLY A 214 -3.33 -17.43 2.45
CA GLY A 214 -4.64 -17.68 3.06
C GLY A 214 -5.53 -16.43 3.20
N ARG A 215 -5.23 -15.35 2.49
CA ARG A 215 -5.92 -14.04 2.56
C ARG A 215 -6.94 -13.86 1.44
N GLN A 216 -7.84 -14.83 1.28
CA GLN A 216 -8.74 -14.91 0.13
C GLN A 216 -9.56 -13.64 -0.17
N PRO A 217 -10.12 -12.91 0.83
CA PRO A 217 -10.83 -11.66 0.57
C PRO A 217 -9.98 -10.61 -0.16
N PHE A 218 -8.68 -10.55 0.10
CA PHE A 218 -7.78 -9.63 -0.60
C PHE A 218 -7.47 -10.08 -2.02
N ALA A 219 -7.43 -11.38 -2.28
CA ALA A 219 -7.29 -11.93 -3.63
C ALA A 219 -8.50 -11.55 -4.52
N GLU A 220 -9.71 -11.64 -3.97
CA GLU A 220 -10.95 -11.23 -4.64
C GLU A 220 -10.97 -9.73 -4.93
N ILE A 221 -10.62 -8.91 -3.94
CA ILE A 221 -10.51 -7.45 -4.11
C ILE A 221 -9.50 -7.10 -5.19
N ALA A 222 -8.31 -7.73 -5.19
CA ALA A 222 -7.27 -7.47 -6.19
C ALA A 222 -7.77 -7.76 -7.62
N THR A 223 -8.48 -8.87 -7.81
CA THR A 223 -9.06 -9.28 -9.10
C THR A 223 -10.10 -8.26 -9.58
N GLN A 224 -11.12 -7.99 -8.77
CA GLN A 224 -12.21 -7.08 -9.14
C GLN A 224 -11.72 -5.65 -9.36
N HIS A 225 -10.79 -5.18 -8.51
CA HIS A 225 -10.21 -3.84 -8.64
C HIS A 225 -9.41 -3.69 -9.94
N ALA A 226 -8.66 -4.72 -10.34
CA ALA A 226 -7.91 -4.69 -11.59
C ALA A 226 -8.79 -4.70 -12.84
N GLU A 227 -9.93 -5.40 -12.83
CA GLU A 227 -10.93 -5.31 -13.91
C GLU A 227 -11.46 -3.89 -14.07
N ARG A 228 -11.81 -3.23 -12.96
CA ARG A 228 -12.25 -1.83 -12.98
C ARG A 228 -11.15 -0.88 -13.45
N ARG A 229 -9.90 -1.09 -13.01
CA ARG A 229 -8.74 -0.29 -13.47
C ARG A 229 -8.49 -0.45 -14.97
N ARG A 230 -8.62 -1.66 -15.51
CA ARG A 230 -8.50 -1.92 -16.95
C ARG A 230 -9.56 -1.19 -17.76
N GLN A 231 -10.82 -1.25 -17.34
CA GLN A 231 -11.93 -0.51 -17.96
C GLN A 231 -11.67 1.01 -17.97
N ALA A 232 -11.14 1.55 -16.88
CA ALA A 232 -10.79 2.96 -16.78
C ALA A 232 -9.62 3.37 -17.67
N ALA A 233 -8.66 2.47 -17.93
CA ALA A 233 -7.52 2.73 -18.81
C ALA A 233 -7.94 2.79 -20.28
N THR A 234 -8.78 1.85 -20.73
CA THR A 234 -9.28 1.81 -22.11
C THR A 234 -10.17 3.01 -22.45
N CYS A 235 -10.89 3.55 -21.46
CA CYS A 235 -11.71 4.75 -21.63
C CYS A 235 -10.89 6.05 -21.81
N ARG A 236 -9.58 6.04 -21.50
CA ARG A 236 -8.69 7.21 -21.65
C ARG A 236 -7.91 7.23 -22.97
N SER A 237 -7.89 6.12 -23.69
CA SER A 237 -7.25 5.99 -25.01
C SER A 237 -8.24 6.14 -26.17
N SER A 238 -9.50 6.47 -25.89
CA SER A 238 -10.57 6.74 -26.85
C SER A 238 -10.93 8.22 -26.81
#